data_AF-A0A7C1ZHE2-F1
#
_entry.id   AF-A0A7C1ZHE2-F1
#
_cell.length_a   1.000
_cell.length_b   1.000
_cell.length_c   1.000
_cell.angle_alpha   90.00
_cell.angle_beta   90.00
_cell.angle_gamma   90.00
#
_symmetry.space_group_name_H-M   'P 1'
#
loop_
_entity.id
_entity.type
_entity.pdbx_description
1 polymer ?
#
loop_
_entity_poly.entity_id
_entity_poly.type
_entity_poly.pdbx_seq_one_letter_code
_entity_poly.pdbx_strand_id
1 'polypeptide(L)' 'MDIENNLQNRIQTVAALNIPTSRKTVLMFLHFHVCNENSTPTGPTLARETCLSIRTVRRALQDLKLRGIIHGNWGVK' A
#
# COMPACT_ATOMS: atom_id res chain seq x y z
N MET A 1 -16.55 20.04 -0.45
CA MET A 1 -15.93 19.89 0.89
C MET A 1 -15.72 18.40 1.17
N ASP A 2 -15.20 17.66 0.18
CA ASP A 2 -15.46 16.21 0.05
C ASP A 2 -14.21 15.37 -0.17
N ILE A 3 -13.09 15.98 -0.56
CA ILE A 3 -11.84 15.27 -0.80
C ILE A 3 -11.18 14.91 0.53
N GLU A 4 -11.13 15.84 1.49
CA GLU A 4 -10.57 15.57 2.83
C GLU A 4 -11.39 14.54 3.59
N ASN A 5 -12.72 14.57 3.52
CA ASN A 5 -13.58 13.55 4.13
C ASN A 5 -13.41 12.18 3.50
N ASN A 6 -13.22 12.11 2.17
CA ASN A 6 -12.93 10.85 1.49
C ASN A 6 -11.54 10.31 1.88
N LEU A 7 -10.54 11.19 1.97
CA LEU A 7 -9.19 10.83 2.39
C LEU A 7 -9.16 10.35 3.84
N GLN A 8 -9.84 11.05 4.75
CA GLN A 8 -9.95 10.67 6.16
C GLN A 8 -10.67 9.33 6.33
N ASN A 9 -11.78 9.09 5.61
CA ASN A 9 -12.46 7.80 5.64
C ASN A 9 -11.57 6.66 5.14
N ARG A 10 -10.77 6.88 4.09
CA ARG A 10 -9.83 5.87 3.58
C ARG A 10 -8.69 5.61 4.56
N ILE A 11 -8.15 6.64 5.20
CA ILE A 11 -7.11 6.52 6.23
C ILE A 11 -7.66 5.78 7.46
N GLN A 12 -8.87 6.10 7.92
CA GLN A 12 -9.54 5.38 9.01
C GLN A 12 -9.81 3.92 8.66
N THR A 13 -10.18 3.64 7.41
CA THR A 13 -10.35 2.25 6.92
C THR A 13 -9.02 1.49 6.99
N VAL A 14 -7.91 2.11 6.56
CA VAL A 14 -6.56 1.51 6.66
C VAL A 14 -6.09 1.37 8.12
N ALA A 15 -6.44 2.32 8.98
CA ALA A 15 -6.14 2.27 10.40
C ALA A 15 -6.91 1.15 11.11
N ALA A 16 -8.17 0.93 10.72
CA ALA A 16 -9.06 -0.12 11.22
C ALA A 16 -8.69 -1.53 10.71
N LEU A 17 -7.92 -1.64 9.62
CA LEU A 17 -7.36 -2.92 9.21
C LEU A 17 -6.43 -3.43 10.31
N ASN A 18 -6.77 -4.59 10.87
CA ASN A 18 -5.92 -5.33 11.79
C ASN A 18 -4.75 -5.99 11.01
N ILE A 19 -3.86 -5.14 10.50
CA ILE A 19 -2.64 -5.50 9.77
C ILE A 19 -1.42 -4.85 10.44
N PRO A 20 -0.27 -5.53 10.47
CA PRO A 20 0.98 -4.97 10.99
C PRO A 20 1.38 -3.66 10.30
N THR A 21 2.04 -2.78 11.04
CA THR A 21 2.46 -1.44 10.60
C THR A 21 3.17 -1.46 9.25
N SER A 22 4.06 -2.43 9.02
CA SER A 22 4.77 -2.58 7.74
C SER A 22 3.85 -2.76 6.53
N ARG A 23 2.69 -3.41 6.67
CA ARG A 23 1.70 -3.52 5.59
C ARG A 23 0.90 -2.25 5.40
N LYS A 24 0.59 -1.51 6.48
CA LYS A 24 -0.04 -0.19 6.39
C LYS A 24 0.86 0.78 5.63
N THR A 25 2.15 0.80 5.94
CA THR A 25 3.15 1.63 5.25
C THR A 25 3.22 1.27 3.76
N VAL A 26 3.35 -0.01 3.42
CA VAL A 26 3.36 -0.44 2.00
C VAL A 26 2.07 -0.08 1.28
N LEU A 27 0.91 -0.24 1.93
CA LEU A 27 -0.39 0.13 1.36
C LEU A 27 -0.51 1.63 1.12
N MET A 28 -0.06 2.47 2.06
CA MET A 28 -0.08 3.93 1.91
C MET A 28 0.77 4.40 0.73
N PHE A 29 2.00 3.89 0.60
CA PHE A 29 2.88 4.26 -0.52
C PHE A 29 2.36 3.73 -1.86
N LEU A 30 1.83 2.51 -1.88
CA LEU A 30 1.17 1.98 -3.06
C LEU A 30 -0.01 2.85 -3.49
N HIS A 31 -0.83 3.28 -2.52
CA HIS A 31 -1.95 4.18 -2.76
C HIS A 31 -1.49 5.55 -3.26
N PHE A 32 -0.42 6.10 -2.71
CA PHE A 32 0.19 7.36 -3.13
C PHE A 32 0.57 7.32 -4.62
N HIS A 33 1.33 6.32 -5.08
CA HIS A 33 1.70 6.24 -6.49
C HIS A 33 0.52 6.07 -7.43
N VAL A 34 -0.45 5.23 -7.06
CA VAL A 34 -1.62 4.98 -7.92
C VAL A 34 -2.52 6.21 -8.02
N CYS A 35 -2.74 6.93 -6.92
CA CYS A 35 -3.65 8.07 -6.89
C CYS A 35 -3.00 9.39 -7.29
N ASN A 36 -1.74 9.63 -6.93
CA ASN A 36 -1.08 10.91 -7.18
C ASN A 36 -0.20 10.88 -8.43
N GLU A 37 0.52 9.79 -8.67
CA GLU A 37 1.44 9.68 -9.80
C GLU A 37 0.85 8.91 -10.98
N ASN A 38 -0.35 8.35 -10.82
CA ASN A 38 -0.99 7.44 -11.77
C ASN A 38 -0.02 6.33 -12.26
N SER A 39 0.83 5.85 -11.34
CA SER A 39 1.90 4.91 -11.62
C SER A 39 1.78 3.65 -10.76
N THR A 40 2.29 2.54 -11.27
CA THR A 40 2.39 1.28 -10.51
C THR A 40 3.83 1.04 -10.07
N PRO A 41 4.16 1.26 -8.79
CA PRO A 41 5.52 1.17 -8.31
C PRO A 41 5.98 -0.30 -8.25
N THR A 42 7.26 -0.51 -8.50
CA THR A 42 7.86 -1.86 -8.39
C THR A 42 8.14 -2.22 -6.94
N GLY A 43 8.34 -3.51 -6.65
CA GLY A 43 8.75 -3.97 -5.32
C GLY A 43 10.02 -3.26 -4.79
N PRO A 44 11.09 -3.09 -5.59
CA PRO A 44 12.25 -2.29 -5.21
C PRO A 44 11.95 -0.82 -4.91
N THR A 45 11.11 -0.16 -5.72
CA THR A 45 10.69 1.24 -5.49
C THR A 45 10.02 1.38 -4.12
N LEU A 46 9.02 0.54 -3.86
CA LEU A 46 8.32 0.52 -2.58
C LEU A 46 9.28 0.20 -1.42
N ALA A 47 10.23 -0.71 -1.60
CA ALA A 47 11.22 -1.06 -0.57
C ALA A 47 12.11 0.15 -0.20
N ARG A 48 12.58 0.90 -1.20
CA ARG A 48 13.37 2.12 -1.01
C ARG A 48 12.57 3.19 -0.27
N GLU A 49 11.34 3.43 -0.69
CA GLU A 49 10.51 4.52 -0.14
C GLU A 49 9.95 4.20 1.26
N THR A 50 9.63 2.94 1.52
CA THR A 50 9.17 2.50 2.85
C THR A 50 10.31 2.23 3.83
N CYS A 51 11.57 2.31 3.39
CA CYS A 51 12.76 1.88 4.14
C CYS A 51 12.66 0.43 4.66
N LEU A 52 11.93 -0.43 3.95
CA LEU A 52 11.76 -1.84 4.29
C LEU A 52 12.61 -2.72 3.38
N SER A 53 12.95 -3.91 3.86
CA SER A 53 13.56 -4.91 2.99
C SER A 53 12.58 -5.30 1.87
N ILE A 54 13.12 -5.61 0.68
CA ILE A 54 12.30 -6.05 -0.45
C ILE A 54 11.48 -7.32 -0.13
N ARG A 55 12.02 -8.19 0.74
CA ARG A 55 11.33 -9.39 1.24
C ARG A 55 10.11 -8.99 2.09
N THR A 56 10.24 -7.98 2.95
CA THR A 56 9.15 -7.45 3.76
C THR A 56 8.06 -6.85 2.88
N VAL A 57 8.44 -6.07 1.87
CA VAL A 57 7.49 -5.49 0.90
C VAL A 57 6.74 -6.56 0.14
N ARG A 58 7.44 -7.58 -0.40
CA ARG A 58 6.78 -8.69 -1.12
C ARG A 58 5.79 -9.44 -0.22
N ARG A 59 6.17 -9.73 1.03
CA ARG A 59 5.26 -10.35 2.01
C ARG A 59 4.06 -9.47 2.34
N ALA A 60 4.27 -8.17 2.46
CA ALA A 60 3.19 -7.21 2.70
C ALA A 60 2.21 -7.17 1.53
N LEU A 61 2.69 -7.06 0.30
CA LEU A 61 1.85 -7.08 -0.90
C LEU A 61 1.08 -8.39 -1.03
N GLN A 62 1.71 -9.53 -0.75
CA GLN A 62 1.05 -10.82 -0.78
C GLN A 62 -0.04 -10.94 0.29
N ASP A 63 0.22 -10.50 1.52
CA ASP A 63 -0.78 -10.50 2.61
C ASP A 63 -1.96 -9.56 2.30
N LEU A 64 -1.69 -8.37 1.78
CA LEU A 64 -2.72 -7.43 1.34
C LEU A 64 -3.59 -8.02 0.20
N LYS A 65 -2.98 -8.79 -0.71
CA LYS A 65 -3.69 -9.50 -1.78
C LYS A 65 -4.55 -10.64 -1.24
N LEU A 66 -4.01 -11.45 -0.33
CA LEU A 66 -4.75 -12.56 0.30
C LEU A 66 -5.97 -12.06 1.10
N ARG A 67 -5.87 -10.85 1.67
CA ARG A 67 -6.97 -10.18 2.38
C ARG A 67 -7.96 -9.47 1.44
N GLY A 68 -7.74 -9.50 0.13
CA GLY A 68 -8.59 -8.82 -0.86
C GLY A 68 -8.53 -7.29 -0.83
N ILE A 69 -7.52 -6.71 -0.17
CA ILE A 69 -7.37 -5.25 -0.05
C ILE A 69 -6.83 -4.66 -1.36
N ILE A 70 -5.91 -5.38 -2.01
CA ILE A 70 -5.34 -4.99 -3.31
C ILE A 70 -5.54 -6.11 -4.33
N HIS A 71 -5.78 -5.72 -5.58
CA HIS A 71 -5.96 -6.64 -6.71
C HIS A 71 -4.93 -6.31 -7.79
N GLY A 72 -4.25 -7.32 -8.35
CA GLY A 72 -3.21 -7.15 -9.37
C GLY A 72 -1.91 -7.91 -9.09
N ASN A 73 -0.95 -7.82 -10.01
CA ASN A 73 0.40 -8.40 -9.89
C ASN A 73 1.39 -7.36 -9.34
N TRP A 74 1.12 -6.88 -8.13
CA TRP A 74 1.97 -5.97 -7.41
C TRP A 74 3.25 -6.68 -6.96
N GLY A 75 4.42 -6.12 -7.33
CA GLY A 75 5.72 -6.69 -6.96
C GLY A 75 6.28 -7.74 -7.93
N VAL A 76 5.72 -7.86 -9.14
CA VAL A 76 6.30 -8.67 -10.24
C VAL A 76 6.83 -7.75 -11.33
N LYS A 77 8.14 -7.47 -11.27
CA LYS A 77 8.99 -7.14 -12.41
C LYS A 77 10.41 -7.53 -12.06
#